data_AF-A0A7S2JNA2-F1
#
_entry.id   AF-A0A7S2JNA2-F1
#
_cell.length_a   1.000
_cell.length_b   1.000
_cell.length_c   1.000
_cell.angle_alpha   90.00
_cell.angle_beta   90.00
_cell.angle_gamma   90.00
#
_symmetry.space_group_name_H-M   'P 1'
#
loop_
_entity.id
_entity.type
_entity.pdbx_description
1 polymer ?
#
loop_
_entity_poly.entity_id
_entity_poly.type
_entity_poly.pdbx_seq_one_letter_code
_entity_poly.pdbx_strand_id
1 'polypeptide(L)'
;IYFADVCQKSLGYTSVGHGRPGYLFLCDVALGDIYEAFQAEYMDGPKDGTDCTQGMGSMGPSFKNSVMFPCGAAVPLGSIEDNKARIQGTGLSFPLTWNEYIVYNVGQVCIRYMVEMY
;
A
#
# COMPACT_ATOMS: atom_id res chain seq x y z
N ILE A 1 7.40 -8.13 -2.17
CA ILE A 1 6.21 -7.96 -3.05
C ILE A 1 5.56 -6.66 -2.65
N TYR A 2 5.34 -5.74 -3.59
CA TYR A 2 4.88 -4.38 -3.32
C TYR A 2 3.39 -4.23 -3.62
N PHE A 3 2.66 -3.58 -2.71
CA PHE A 3 1.25 -3.25 -2.81
C PHE A 3 1.02 -1.76 -2.55
N ALA A 4 -0.13 -1.24 -2.97
CA ALA A 4 -0.57 0.11 -2.68
C ALA A 4 -2.05 0.11 -2.27
N ASP A 5 -2.43 1.06 -1.43
CA ASP A 5 -3.82 1.31 -1.00
C ASP A 5 -4.55 2.33 -1.89
N VAL A 6 -3.86 2.90 -2.88
CA VAL A 6 -4.42 3.80 -3.90
C VAL A 6 -4.13 3.23 -5.29
N CYS A 7 -5.20 2.97 -6.06
CA CYS A 7 -5.09 2.36 -7.38
C CYS A 7 -4.22 3.17 -8.37
N GLN A 8 -4.24 4.50 -8.27
CA GLN A 8 -3.43 5.39 -9.12
C GLN A 8 -1.94 5.06 -9.06
N LYS A 9 -1.43 4.64 -7.89
CA LYS A 9 -0.04 4.23 -7.75
C LYS A 9 0.25 2.95 -8.53
N SER A 10 -0.57 1.92 -8.34
CA SER A 10 -0.42 0.65 -9.05
C SER A 10 -0.64 0.77 -10.56
N LEU A 11 -1.54 1.65 -11.01
CA LEU A 11 -1.77 1.94 -12.43
C LEU A 11 -0.51 2.48 -13.13
N GLY A 12 0.34 3.23 -12.42
CA GLY A 12 1.62 3.71 -12.94
C GLY A 12 2.60 2.58 -13.33
N TYR A 13 2.36 1.36 -12.87
CA TYR A 13 3.12 0.16 -13.24
C TYR A 13 2.44 -0.70 -14.31
N THR A 14 1.33 -0.22 -14.88
CA THR A 14 0.63 -0.88 -15.98
C THR A 14 0.89 -0.16 -17.29
N SER A 15 0.58 -0.81 -18.42
CA SER A 15 0.55 -0.17 -19.74
C SER A 15 -0.82 0.42 -20.08
N VAL A 16 -1.62 0.79 -19.07
CA VAL A 16 -2.95 1.42 -19.28
C VAL A 16 -2.81 2.72 -20.08
N GLY A 17 -3.77 2.97 -20.98
CA GLY A 17 -3.61 3.98 -22.03
C GLY A 17 -2.79 3.41 -23.21
N HIS A 18 -2.65 4.15 -24.31
CA HIS A 18 -2.03 3.65 -25.56
C HIS A 18 -2.87 2.59 -26.30
N GLY A 19 -4.20 2.61 -26.12
CA GLY A 19 -5.13 1.71 -26.80
C GLY A 19 -5.12 0.27 -26.27
N ARG A 20 -4.61 0.05 -25.05
CA ARG A 20 -4.59 -1.25 -24.37
C ARG A 20 -5.12 -1.12 -22.94
N PRO A 21 -5.86 -2.11 -22.43
CA PRO A 21 -6.28 -2.14 -21.03
C PRO A 21 -5.08 -2.39 -20.10
N GLY A 22 -5.16 -1.84 -18.89
CA GLY A 22 -4.30 -2.21 -17.77
C GLY A 22 -4.98 -3.24 -16.87
N TYR A 23 -4.21 -4.12 -16.25
CA TYR A 23 -4.75 -5.08 -15.29
C TYR A 23 -4.15 -4.84 -13.91
N LEU A 24 -5.00 -4.81 -12.90
CA LEU A 24 -4.62 -4.69 -11.49
C LEU A 24 -5.02 -5.95 -10.75
N PHE A 25 -4.17 -6.44 -9.85
CA PHE A 25 -4.55 -7.46 -8.88
C PHE A 25 -5.05 -6.81 -7.60
N LEU A 26 -6.18 -7.28 -7.10
CA LEU A 26 -6.61 -7.04 -5.72
C LEU A 26 -6.34 -8.31 -4.91
N CYS A 27 -5.55 -8.16 -3.86
CA CYS A 27 -5.06 -9.25 -3.05
C CYS A 27 -5.43 -9.05 -1.59
N ASP A 28 -5.78 -10.13 -0.90
CA ASP A 28 -5.69 -10.16 0.55
C ASP A 28 -4.20 -10.26 0.91
N VAL A 29 -3.72 -9.34 1.74
CA VAL A 29 -2.32 -9.27 2.16
C VAL A 29 -2.25 -9.33 3.68
N ALA A 30 -1.60 -10.37 4.22
CA ALA A 30 -1.37 -10.52 5.64
C ALA A 30 -0.21 -9.60 6.07
N LEU A 31 -0.54 -8.36 6.45
CA LEU A 31 0.45 -7.34 6.80
C LEU A 31 1.12 -7.60 8.16
N GLY A 32 0.45 -8.28 9.09
CA GLY A 32 0.98 -8.56 10.42
C GLY A 32 1.38 -7.29 11.16
N ASP A 33 2.50 -7.34 11.87
CA ASP A 33 3.11 -6.16 12.49
C ASP A 33 3.84 -5.32 11.43
N ILE A 34 3.58 -4.01 11.40
CA ILE A 34 4.06 -3.11 10.34
C ILE A 34 5.21 -2.23 10.85
N TYR A 35 6.32 -2.20 10.10
CA TYR A 35 7.36 -1.19 10.23
C TYR A 35 7.06 0.01 9.32
N GLU A 36 6.81 1.20 9.88
CA GLU A 36 6.63 2.43 9.10
C GLU A 36 7.97 3.05 8.71
N ALA A 37 8.24 3.13 7.40
CA ALA A 37 9.44 3.74 6.85
C ALA A 37 9.14 5.11 6.25
N PHE A 38 9.78 6.15 6.78
CA PHE A 38 9.67 7.55 6.31
C PHE A 38 10.80 7.97 5.39
N GLN A 39 11.75 7.08 5.07
CA GLN A 39 12.84 7.33 4.13
C GLN A 39 13.09 6.07 3.31
N ALA A 40 13.74 6.23 2.16
CA ALA A 40 14.15 5.09 1.35
C ALA A 40 15.25 4.31 2.09
N GLU A 41 15.02 3.02 2.30
CA GLU A 41 15.97 2.09 2.91
C GLU A 41 16.05 0.84 2.05
N TYR A 42 17.26 0.31 1.88
CA TYR A 42 17.44 -1.00 1.26
C TYR A 42 17.10 -2.09 2.28
N MET A 43 16.17 -2.99 1.92
CA MET A 43 15.69 -4.05 2.82
C MET A 43 15.50 -5.36 2.06
N ASP A 44 16.15 -6.43 2.55
CA ASP A 44 15.99 -7.80 2.03
C ASP A 44 14.93 -8.62 2.80
N GLY A 45 14.44 -8.07 3.92
CA GLY A 45 13.48 -8.71 4.83
C GLY A 45 12.80 -7.67 5.72
N PRO A 46 11.79 -8.06 6.51
CA PRO A 46 11.18 -7.15 7.48
C PRO A 46 12.17 -6.80 8.60
N LYS A 47 11.90 -5.72 9.34
CA LYS A 47 12.67 -5.40 10.56
C LYS A 47 12.34 -6.42 11.65
N ASP A 48 13.24 -6.57 12.62
CA ASP A 48 13.01 -7.45 13.76
C ASP A 48 11.70 -7.12 14.47
N GLY A 49 10.84 -8.12 14.62
CA GLY A 49 9.52 -7.98 15.24
C GLY A 49 8.43 -7.40 14.33
N THR A 50 8.66 -7.32 13.02
CA THR A 50 7.62 -6.93 12.05
C THR A 50 7.50 -7.98 10.93
N ASP A 51 6.37 -7.95 10.21
CA ASP A 51 6.04 -8.86 9.10
C ASP A 51 5.96 -8.12 7.75
N CYS A 52 5.80 -6.80 7.80
CA CYS A 52 5.65 -5.93 6.64
C CYS A 52 6.40 -4.61 6.85
N THR A 53 6.83 -4.00 5.75
CA THR A 53 7.29 -2.61 5.72
C THR A 53 6.22 -1.76 5.04
N GLN A 54 5.80 -0.68 5.68
CA GLN A 54 4.97 0.34 5.07
C GLN A 54 5.83 1.54 4.69
N GLY A 55 6.06 1.72 3.39
CA GLY A 55 6.62 2.95 2.86
C GLY A 55 5.59 4.07 2.99
N MET A 56 5.87 5.03 3.85
CA MET A 56 4.92 6.09 4.17
C MET A 56 4.81 7.12 3.06
N GLY A 57 3.60 7.32 2.56
CA GLY A 57 3.26 8.37 1.59
C GLY A 57 2.80 9.65 2.26
N SER A 58 3.01 10.78 1.59
CA SER A 58 2.44 12.07 2.02
C SER A 58 0.91 12.09 1.93
N MET A 59 0.31 11.20 1.16
CA MET A 59 -1.13 11.04 0.98
C MET A 59 -1.52 9.56 1.13
N GLY A 60 -2.69 9.29 1.70
CA GLY A 60 -3.24 7.94 1.79
C GLY A 60 -4.73 7.95 2.15
N PRO A 61 -5.46 6.85 1.93
CA PRO A 61 -6.87 6.79 2.27
C PRO A 61 -7.07 6.70 3.79
N SER A 62 -8.15 7.32 4.28
CA SER A 62 -8.60 7.14 5.65
C SER A 62 -9.11 5.72 5.89
N PHE A 63 -8.64 5.06 6.95
CA PHE A 63 -9.11 3.73 7.34
C PHE A 63 -10.36 3.76 8.24
N LYS A 64 -10.81 4.94 8.68
CA LYS A 64 -11.92 5.10 9.66
C LYS A 64 -13.25 4.50 9.22
N ASN A 65 -13.47 4.29 7.92
CA ASN A 65 -14.67 3.69 7.36
C ASN A 65 -14.31 2.55 6.38
N SER A 66 -13.28 1.78 6.71
CA SER A 66 -12.89 0.63 5.89
C SER A 66 -14.02 -0.39 5.84
N VAL A 67 -14.23 -0.96 4.65
CA VAL A 67 -15.13 -2.11 4.50
C VAL A 67 -14.37 -3.36 4.88
N MET A 68 -14.92 -4.10 5.83
CA MET A 68 -14.38 -5.38 6.28
C MET A 68 -15.04 -6.51 5.50
N PHE A 69 -14.22 -7.34 4.86
CA PHE A 69 -14.69 -8.57 4.22
C PHE A 69 -14.76 -9.71 5.24
N PRO A 70 -15.63 -10.73 5.02
CA PRO A 70 -15.73 -11.88 5.93
C PRO A 70 -14.42 -12.66 6.11
N CYS A 71 -13.48 -12.56 5.17
CA CYS A 71 -12.14 -13.12 5.28
C CYS A 71 -11.20 -12.35 6.23
N GLY A 72 -11.66 -11.25 6.83
CA GLY A 72 -10.87 -10.37 7.70
C GLY A 72 -10.10 -9.27 6.97
N ALA A 73 -10.09 -9.26 5.63
CA ALA A 73 -9.45 -8.21 4.86
C ALA A 73 -10.20 -6.87 4.99
N ALA A 74 -9.44 -5.78 5.18
CA ALA A 74 -9.96 -4.43 5.22
C ALA A 74 -9.66 -3.70 3.90
N VAL A 75 -10.67 -3.09 3.30
CA VAL A 75 -10.49 -2.22 2.13
C VAL A 75 -10.74 -0.77 2.54
N PRO A 76 -9.72 0.10 2.49
CA PRO A 76 -9.89 1.51 2.84
C PRO A 76 -10.62 2.24 1.71
N LEU A 77 -11.89 2.56 1.93
CA LEU A 77 -12.74 3.34 1.00
C LEU A 77 -12.92 4.80 1.44
N GLY A 78 -12.14 5.25 2.43
CA GLY A 78 -12.19 6.62 2.93
C GLY A 78 -11.63 7.65 1.94
N SER A 79 -11.83 8.93 2.25
CA SER A 79 -11.20 10.03 1.53
C SER A 79 -9.68 9.95 1.62
N ILE A 80 -9.00 10.44 0.59
CA ILE A 80 -7.56 10.68 0.65
C ILE A 80 -7.27 11.81 1.65
N GLU A 81 -6.39 11.53 2.60
CA GLU A 81 -5.94 12.45 3.65
C GLU A 81 -4.45 12.79 3.45
N ASP A 82 -4.05 13.99 3.91
CA ASP A 82 -2.65 14.43 3.95
C ASP A 82 -2.00 13.97 5.27
N ASN A 83 -0.93 13.18 5.15
CA ASN A 83 -0.20 12.61 6.29
C ASN A 83 0.81 13.58 6.93
N LYS A 84 1.05 14.77 6.38
CA LYS A 84 2.04 15.76 6.89
C LYS A 84 1.87 16.12 8.35
N ALA A 85 0.63 16.17 8.84
CA ALA A 85 0.36 16.44 10.25
C ALA A 85 1.01 15.39 11.18
N ARG A 86 1.21 14.15 10.73
CA ARG A 86 1.78 13.05 11.53
C ARG A 86 3.27 13.23 11.84
N ILE A 87 3.99 13.98 11.01
CA ILE A 87 5.45 14.13 11.12
C ILE A 87 5.88 15.56 11.44
N GLN A 88 4.93 16.45 11.72
CA GLN A 88 5.21 17.84 12.04
C GLN A 88 6.12 17.93 13.28
N GLY A 89 7.26 18.62 13.15
CA GLY A 89 8.22 18.80 14.24
C GLY A 89 9.18 17.62 14.48
N THR A 90 9.07 16.53 13.71
CA THR A 90 9.93 15.34 13.88
C THR A 90 11.24 15.37 13.06
N GLY A 91 11.31 16.25 12.06
CA GLY A 91 12.41 16.29 11.08
C GLY A 91 12.34 15.21 9.99
N LEU A 92 11.34 14.33 10.04
CA LEU A 92 11.07 13.35 8.99
C LEU A 92 10.47 14.03 7.74
N SER A 93 10.47 13.30 6.62
CA SER A 93 9.83 13.71 5.37
C SER A 93 9.11 12.51 4.74
N PHE A 94 8.34 12.75 3.68
CA PHE A 94 7.74 11.65 2.90
C PHE A 94 8.43 11.57 1.53
N PRO A 95 9.17 10.49 1.24
CA PRO A 95 9.79 10.29 -0.07
C PRO A 95 8.75 9.85 -1.12
N LEU A 96 7.58 9.39 -0.68
CA LEU A 96 6.52 8.87 -1.53
C LEU A 96 5.29 9.80 -1.50
N THR A 97 4.58 9.86 -2.63
CA THR A 97 3.25 10.49 -2.67
C THR A 97 2.20 9.60 -2.02
N TRP A 98 2.14 8.32 -2.40
CA TRP A 98 1.19 7.36 -1.84
C TRP A 98 1.91 6.28 -1.04
N ASN A 99 1.19 5.65 -0.11
CA ASN A 99 1.70 4.55 0.69
C ASN A 99 2.14 3.36 -0.19
N GLU A 100 3.01 2.55 0.37
CA GLU A 100 3.49 1.30 -0.19
C GLU A 100 3.50 0.26 0.92
N TYR A 101 3.07 -0.97 0.65
CA TYR A 101 3.12 -2.08 1.60
C TYR A 101 3.97 -3.19 0.99
N ILE A 102 5.03 -3.57 1.70
CA ILE A 102 6.01 -4.54 1.24
C ILE A 102 5.95 -5.74 2.16
N VAL A 103 5.57 -6.88 1.59
CA VAL A 103 5.68 -8.19 2.24
C VAL A 103 6.82 -9.00 1.64
N TYR A 104 7.48 -9.80 2.46
CA TYR A 104 8.71 -10.51 2.10
C TYR A 104 8.48 -12.01 1.89
N ASN A 105 7.31 -12.53 2.25
CA ASN A 105 6.93 -13.93 2.04
C ASN A 105 5.72 -14.04 1.09
N VAL A 106 5.82 -14.90 0.07
CA VAL A 106 4.72 -15.20 -0.87
C VAL A 106 3.48 -15.76 -0.17
N GLY A 107 3.66 -16.46 0.96
CA GLY A 107 2.58 -16.97 1.79
C GLY A 107 1.71 -15.90 2.45
N GLN A 108 2.15 -14.63 2.46
CA GLN A 108 1.36 -13.50 2.95
C GLN A 108 0.34 -12.97 1.92
N VAL A 109 0.34 -13.48 0.68
CA VAL A 109 -0.44 -12.93 -0.42
C VAL A 109 -1.45 -13.94 -0.95
N CYS A 110 -2.72 -13.53 -1.04
CA CYS A 110 -3.76 -14.27 -1.73
C CYS A 110 -4.44 -13.38 -2.78
N ILE A 111 -4.27 -13.69 -4.07
CA ILE A 111 -4.95 -12.98 -5.16
C ILE A 111 -6.45 -13.30 -5.11
N ARG A 112 -7.30 -12.27 -5.08
CA ARG A 112 -8.76 -12.42 -5.07
C ARG A 112 -9.40 -12.04 -6.38
N TYR A 113 -8.95 -10.93 -6.97
CA TYR A 113 -9.53 -10.39 -8.18
C TYR A 113 -8.44 -9.90 -9.12
N MET A 114 -8.73 -9.96 -10.41
CA MET A 114 -8.02 -9.23 -11.45
C MET A 114 -9.02 -8.23 -12.04
N VAL A 115 -8.66 -6.96 -12.03
CA VAL A 115 -9.50 -5.86 -12.50
C VAL A 115 -8.91 -5.32 -13.79
N GLU A 116 -9.73 -5.30 -14.83
CA GLU A 116 -9.40 -4.65 -16.10
C GLU A 116 -9.77 -3.16 -16.02
N MET A 117 -8.83 -2.29 -16.40
CA MET A 117 -8.93 -0.84 -16.36
C MET A 117 -8.68 -0.28 -17.76
N TYR A 118 -9.49 0.71 -18.17
CA TYR A 118 -9.42 1.35 -19.50
C TYR A 118 -8.98 2.81 -19.39
#